data_AF-A0A5J5ULR3-F1
#
_entry.id   AF-A0A5J5ULR3-F1
#
_cell.length_a   1.000
_cell.length_b   1.000
_cell.length_c   1.000
_cell.angle_alpha   90.00
_cell.angle_beta   90.00
_cell.angle_gamma   90.00
#
_symmetry.space_group_name_H-M   'P 1'
#
loop_
_entity.id
_entity.type
_entity.pdbx_description
1 polymer ?
#
loop_
_entity_poly.entity_id
_entity_poly.type
_entity_poly.pdbx_seq_one_letter_code
_entity_poly.pdbx_strand_id
1 'polypeptide(L)'
;MKLNPLVSQLALSDIANTPGVAADVSHVNSRAEVAGYVGEEQLEKALEGCDLVIIPAGVPRKPGMSRDDLFNINAGIVKGLCSAIAKYCPTALVNMISNPVNSTVAIAAEVFKKAGTYDEKSCLA
;
A
#
# COMPACT_ATOMS: atom_id res chain seq x y z
N MET A 1 7.46 7.21 8.38
CA MET A 1 6.16 7.85 8.67
C MET A 1 5.96 8.22 10.14
N LYS A 2 6.21 7.32 11.11
CA LYS A 2 5.98 7.56 12.56
C LYS A 2 6.56 8.87 13.14
N LEU A 3 7.71 9.34 12.66
CA LEU A 3 8.36 10.57 13.13
C LEU A 3 7.79 11.85 12.49
N ASN A 4 6.95 11.74 11.46
CA ASN A 4 6.43 12.90 10.74
C ASN A 4 5.32 13.58 11.55
N PRO A 5 5.46 14.87 11.91
CA PRO A 5 4.49 15.59 12.73
C PRO A 5 3.18 15.88 11.99
N LEU A 6 3.05 15.58 10.70
CA LEU A 6 1.78 15.69 9.97
C LEU A 6 0.94 14.41 10.07
N VAL A 7 1.54 13.29 10.46
CA VAL A 7 0.84 12.01 10.61
C VAL A 7 0.14 11.98 11.96
N SER A 8 -1.18 11.79 11.95
CA SER A 8 -2.01 11.56 13.15
C SER A 8 -2.17 10.07 13.44
N GLN A 9 -2.44 9.27 12.41
CA GLN A 9 -2.62 7.82 12.50
C GLN A 9 -1.75 7.12 11.45
N LEU A 10 -1.16 5.99 11.81
CA LEU A 10 -0.32 5.16 10.97
C LEU A 10 -0.81 3.71 11.03
N ALA A 11 -1.56 3.30 10.00
CA ALA A 11 -1.90 1.91 9.76
C ALA A 11 -0.76 1.20 9.03
N LEU A 12 -0.25 0.12 9.60
CA LEU A 12 0.68 -0.80 8.94
C LEU A 12 -0.11 -2.03 8.50
N SER A 13 0.05 -2.46 7.26
CA SER A 13 -0.62 -3.64 6.72
C SER A 13 0.35 -4.51 5.95
N ASP A 14 0.32 -5.82 6.22
CA ASP A 14 1.11 -6.84 5.52
C ASP A 14 0.40 -8.20 5.64
N ILE A 15 0.85 -9.20 4.88
CA ILE A 15 0.35 -10.57 4.99
C ILE A 15 0.90 -11.29 6.23
N ALA A 16 2.00 -10.80 6.82
CA ALA A 16 2.63 -11.42 7.98
C ALA A 16 3.37 -10.41 8.88
N ASN A 17 3.55 -10.77 10.15
CA ASN A 17 4.39 -10.07 11.14
C ASN A 17 4.00 -8.62 11.49
N THR A 18 2.94 -8.06 10.91
CA THR A 18 2.53 -6.66 11.13
C THR A 18 2.28 -6.28 12.59
N PRO A 19 1.64 -7.11 13.44
CA PRO A 19 1.38 -6.73 14.82
C PRO A 19 2.65 -6.47 15.63
N GLY A 20 3.70 -7.26 15.40
CA GLY A 20 5.00 -7.08 16.06
C GLY A 20 5.71 -5.80 15.60
N VAL A 21 5.65 -5.51 14.29
CA VAL A 21 6.20 -4.27 13.73
C VAL A 21 5.45 -3.05 14.25
N ALA A 22 4.12 -3.12 14.33
CA ALA A 22 3.31 -2.04 14.89
C ALA A 22 3.63 -1.79 16.37
N ALA A 23 3.79 -2.84 17.17
CA ALA A 23 4.20 -2.70 18.57
C ALA A 23 5.56 -2.02 18.71
N ASP A 24 6.56 -2.44 17.92
CA ASP A 24 7.89 -1.82 17.91
C ASP A 24 7.84 -0.34 17.52
N VAL A 25 7.15 -0.03 16.41
CA VAL A 25 7.01 1.36 15.92
C VAL A 25 6.19 2.22 16.90
N SER A 26 5.26 1.64 17.66
CA SER A 26 4.44 2.37 18.64
C SER A 26 5.24 2.92 19.82
N HIS A 27 6.38 2.31 20.16
CA HIS A 27 7.25 2.76 21.25
C HIS A 27 8.01 4.06 20.95
N VAL A 28 8.05 4.47 19.68
CA VAL A 28 8.66 5.74 19.29
C VAL A 28 7.81 6.88 19.84
N ASN A 29 8.42 7.71 20.70
CA ASN A 29 7.78 8.85 21.35
C ASN A 29 7.47 9.99 20.35
N SER A 30 6.42 9.80 19.57
CA SER A 30 5.86 10.76 18.62
C SER A 30 4.34 10.71 18.66
N ARG A 31 3.68 11.76 18.16
CA ARG A 31 2.22 11.92 18.25
C ARG A 31 1.39 10.87 17.50
N ALA A 32 1.94 10.23 16.46
CA ALA A 32 1.15 9.39 15.58
C ALA A 32 0.74 8.08 16.26
N GLU A 33 -0.54 7.75 16.26
CA GLU A 33 -1.06 6.48 16.75
C GLU A 33 -0.78 5.37 15.72
N VAL A 34 -0.36 4.18 16.18
CA VAL A 34 0.06 3.10 15.28
C VAL A 34 -0.83 1.89 15.49
N ALA A 35 -1.34 1.33 14.41
CA ALA A 35 -2.08 0.07 14.39
C ALA A 35 -1.50 -0.87 13.34
N GLY A 36 -1.45 -2.17 13.64
CA GLY A 36 -0.97 -3.20 12.75
C GLY A 36 -2.11 -4.12 12.31
N TYR A 37 -2.21 -4.34 11.00
CA TYR A 37 -3.23 -5.17 10.36
C TYR A 37 -2.55 -6.31 9.59
N VAL A 38 -3.06 -7.53 9.76
CA VAL A 38 -2.46 -8.72 9.16
C VAL A 38 -3.46 -9.46 8.29
N GLY A 39 -3.02 -9.82 7.09
CA GLY A 39 -3.80 -10.58 6.12
C GLY A 39 -4.87 -9.76 5.38
N GLU A 40 -5.45 -10.36 4.35
CA GLU A 40 -6.44 -9.70 3.50
C GLU A 40 -7.73 -9.33 4.24
N GLU A 41 -8.12 -10.11 5.24
CA GLU A 41 -9.34 -9.90 6.04
C GLU A 41 -9.30 -8.59 6.85
N GLN A 42 -8.12 -8.07 7.15
CA GLN A 42 -7.94 -6.84 7.92
C GLN A 42 -7.60 -5.63 7.05
N LEU A 43 -7.44 -5.83 5.73
CA LEU A 43 -7.05 -4.76 4.81
C LEU A 43 -8.10 -3.65 4.72
N GLU A 44 -9.39 -3.99 4.85
CA GLU A 44 -10.47 -3.00 4.94
C GLU A 44 -10.24 -2.02 6.09
N LYS A 45 -10.00 -2.54 7.30
CA LYS A 45 -9.74 -1.73 8.50
C LYS A 45 -8.45 -0.91 8.39
N ALA A 46 -7.46 -1.42 7.66
CA ALA A 46 -6.21 -0.71 7.43
C ALA A 46 -6.37 0.49 6.48
N LEU A 47 -7.37 0.45 5.59
CA LEU A 47 -7.58 1.45 4.54
C LEU A 47 -8.68 2.46 4.89
N GLU A 48 -9.64 2.08 5.75
CA GLU A 48 -10.77 2.94 6.11
C GLU A 48 -10.31 4.31 6.62
N GLY A 49 -10.76 5.38 5.96
CA GLY A 49 -10.42 6.75 6.32
C GLY A 49 -8.98 7.19 5.99
N CYS A 50 -8.21 6.42 5.21
CA CYS A 50 -6.87 6.83 4.80
C CYS A 50 -6.89 8.05 3.86
N ASP A 51 -6.06 9.04 4.16
CA ASP A 51 -5.76 10.17 3.26
C ASP A 51 -4.61 9.86 2.28
N LEU A 52 -3.68 8.98 2.70
CA LEU A 52 -2.48 8.59 1.96
C LEU A 52 -2.18 7.11 2.17
N VAL A 53 -2.05 6.37 1.07
CA VAL A 53 -1.63 4.97 1.05
C VAL A 53 -0.26 4.86 0.37
N ILE A 54 0.71 4.29 1.07
CA ILE A 54 2.06 4.05 0.55
C ILE A 54 2.19 2.55 0.27
N ILE A 55 2.55 2.18 -0.96
CA ILE A 55 2.64 0.78 -1.39
C ILE A 55 4.09 0.40 -1.67
N PRO A 56 4.85 -0.02 -0.64
CA PRO A 56 6.17 -0.67 -0.82
C PRO A 56 6.06 -2.18 -1.05
N ALA A 57 4.84 -2.74 -1.04
CA ALA A 57 4.60 -4.18 -1.13
C ALA A 57 5.15 -4.76 -2.44
N GLY A 58 5.75 -5.93 -2.35
CA GLY A 58 6.30 -6.62 -3.50
C GLY A 58 7.42 -7.56 -3.12
N VAL A 59 7.80 -8.42 -4.05
CA VAL A 59 8.90 -9.35 -3.87
C VAL A 59 10.19 -8.69 -4.38
N PRO A 60 11.29 -8.69 -3.60
CA PRO A 60 12.58 -8.25 -4.10
C PRO A 60 13.10 -9.22 -5.15
N ARG A 61 13.87 -8.71 -6.11
CA ARG A 61 14.49 -9.57 -7.14
C ARG A 61 15.41 -10.60 -6.49
N LYS A 62 15.14 -11.88 -6.76
CA LYS A 62 16.00 -12.99 -6.32
C LYS A 62 16.93 -13.45 -7.45
N PRO A 63 18.13 -13.97 -7.14
CA PRO A 63 18.98 -14.62 -8.14
C PRO A 63 18.19 -15.72 -8.88
N GLY A 64 18.31 -15.76 -10.21
CA GLY A 64 17.58 -16.73 -11.05
C GLY A 64 16.15 -16.34 -11.43
N MET A 65 15.58 -15.26 -10.86
CA MET A 65 14.26 -14.76 -11.24
C MET A 65 14.36 -13.89 -12.52
N SER A 66 13.50 -14.18 -13.51
CA SER A 66 13.41 -13.35 -14.71
C SER A 66 12.75 -12.00 -14.40
N ARG A 67 12.90 -11.03 -15.31
CA ARG A 67 12.19 -9.75 -15.18
C ARG A 67 10.67 -9.92 -15.25
N ASP A 68 10.22 -10.86 -16.08
CA ASP A 68 8.80 -11.11 -16.31
C ASP A 68 8.16 -11.80 -15.10
N ASP A 69 8.86 -12.73 -14.44
CA ASP A 69 8.38 -13.36 -13.21
C ASP A 69 8.17 -12.32 -12.09
N LEU A 70 9.16 -11.44 -11.91
CA LEU A 70 9.08 -10.35 -10.95
C LEU A 70 7.91 -9.41 -11.24
N PHE A 71 7.74 -9.05 -12.52
CA PHE A 71 6.63 -8.22 -12.96
C PHE A 71 5.29 -8.88 -12.68
N ASN A 72 5.10 -10.14 -13.06
CA ASN A 72 3.83 -10.85 -12.89
C ASN A 72 3.42 -10.97 -11.41
N ILE A 73 4.38 -11.23 -10.53
CA ILE A 73 4.13 -11.30 -9.08
C ILE A 73 3.70 -9.93 -8.54
N ASN A 74 4.49 -8.89 -8.79
CA ASN A 74 4.20 -7.56 -8.26
C ASN A 74 2.96 -6.93 -8.91
N ALA A 75 2.68 -7.24 -10.17
CA ALA A 75 1.44 -6.84 -10.85
C ALA A 75 0.20 -7.41 -10.17
N GLY A 76 0.24 -8.67 -9.75
CA GLY A 76 -0.84 -9.31 -8.99
C GLY A 76 -1.08 -8.63 -7.64
N ILE A 77 0.01 -8.41 -6.88
CA ILE A 77 -0.03 -7.74 -5.57
C ILE A 77 -0.62 -6.32 -5.71
N VAL A 78 -0.06 -5.51 -6.61
CA VAL A 78 -0.52 -4.13 -6.85
C VAL A 78 -1.97 -4.10 -7.28
N LYS A 79 -2.40 -4.98 -8.19
CA LYS A 79 -3.80 -5.06 -8.63
C LYS A 79 -4.75 -5.33 -7.46
N GLY A 80 -4.40 -6.26 -6.57
CA GLY A 80 -5.20 -6.59 -5.39
C GLY A 80 -5.31 -5.41 -4.42
N LEU A 81 -4.18 -4.79 -4.07
CA LEU A 81 -4.14 -3.64 -3.19
C LEU A 81 -4.88 -2.42 -3.77
N CYS A 82 -4.69 -2.10 -5.05
CA CYS A 82 -5.43 -1.02 -5.71
C CYS A 82 -6.93 -1.29 -5.76
N SER A 83 -7.35 -2.55 -5.91
CA SER A 83 -8.78 -2.90 -5.88
C SER A 83 -9.38 -2.67 -4.49
N ALA A 84 -8.62 -2.94 -3.42
CA ALA A 84 -9.03 -2.64 -2.05
C ALA A 84 -9.08 -1.13 -1.78
N ILE A 85 -8.08 -0.37 -2.24
CA ILE A 85 -8.05 1.09 -2.14
C ILE A 85 -9.26 1.72 -2.83
N ALA A 86 -9.56 1.29 -4.06
CA ALA A 86 -10.71 1.77 -4.83
C ALA A 86 -12.04 1.53 -4.09
N LYS A 87 -12.11 0.49 -3.26
CA LYS A 87 -13.31 0.11 -2.51
C LYS A 87 -13.43 0.84 -1.17
N TYR A 88 -12.34 0.94 -0.41
CA TYR A 88 -12.38 1.34 1.00
C TYR A 88 -11.90 2.78 1.25
N CYS A 89 -11.05 3.33 0.37
CA CYS A 89 -10.54 4.70 0.49
C CYS A 89 -10.29 5.33 -0.90
N PRO A 90 -11.33 5.47 -1.75
CA PRO A 90 -11.17 5.89 -3.15
C PRO A 90 -10.62 7.31 -3.32
N THR A 91 -10.68 8.15 -2.29
CA THR A 91 -10.17 9.53 -2.31
C THR A 91 -8.74 9.65 -1.81
N ALA A 92 -8.12 8.55 -1.36
CA ALA A 92 -6.76 8.58 -0.83
C ALA A 92 -5.75 8.86 -1.93
N LEU A 93 -4.68 9.59 -1.58
CA LEU A 93 -3.49 9.64 -2.40
C LEU A 93 -2.77 8.28 -2.35
N VAL A 94 -2.26 7.82 -3.48
CA VAL A 94 -1.56 6.53 -3.59
C VAL A 94 -0.13 6.79 -4.04
N ASN A 95 0.83 6.52 -3.16
CA ASN A 95 2.26 6.58 -3.47
C ASN A 95 2.77 5.17 -3.80
N MET A 96 3.04 4.93 -5.08
CA MET A 96 3.47 3.64 -5.60
C MET A 96 4.99 3.49 -5.49
N ILE A 97 5.47 2.52 -4.70
CA ILE A 97 6.90 2.18 -4.60
C ILE A 97 7.18 0.81 -5.24
N SER A 98 6.17 -0.06 -5.35
CA SER A 98 6.28 -1.41 -5.92
C SER A 98 6.90 -1.40 -7.31
N ASN A 99 8.02 -2.12 -7.45
CA ASN A 99 8.70 -2.26 -8.72
C ASN A 99 8.02 -3.29 -9.64
N PRO A 100 8.10 -3.12 -10.97
CA PRO A 100 8.63 -1.97 -11.68
C PRO A 100 7.62 -0.81 -11.72
N VAL A 101 7.99 0.37 -11.21
CA VAL A 101 7.08 1.53 -11.05
C VAL A 101 6.40 1.95 -12.36
N ASN A 102 7.16 1.95 -13.47
CA ASN A 102 6.64 2.29 -14.80
C ASN A 102 5.44 1.43 -15.23
N SER A 103 5.34 0.19 -14.73
CA SER A 103 4.25 -0.72 -15.07
C SER A 103 3.20 -0.81 -13.96
N THR A 104 3.60 -0.76 -12.69
CA THR A 104 2.67 -0.84 -11.55
C THR A 104 1.76 0.39 -11.45
N VAL A 105 2.26 1.58 -11.81
CA VAL A 105 1.43 2.79 -11.89
C VAL A 105 0.36 2.68 -12.98
N ALA A 106 0.72 2.14 -14.16
CA ALA A 106 -0.24 1.92 -15.24
C ALA A 106 -1.32 0.90 -14.82
N ILE A 107 -0.93 -0.17 -14.11
CA ILE A 107 -1.87 -1.16 -13.56
C ILE A 107 -2.83 -0.50 -12.56
N ALA A 108 -2.31 0.30 -11.63
CA ALA A 108 -3.13 1.02 -10.64
C ALA A 108 -4.15 1.93 -11.33
N ALA A 109 -3.72 2.73 -12.30
CA ALA A 109 -4.60 3.60 -13.08
C ALA A 109 -5.74 2.81 -13.76
N GLU A 110 -5.44 1.69 -14.40
CA GLU A 110 -6.46 0.86 -15.04
C GLU A 110 -7.43 0.21 -14.05
N VAL A 111 -6.96 -0.17 -12.86
CA VAL A 111 -7.83 -0.67 -11.78
C VAL A 111 -8.78 0.42 -11.31
N PHE A 112 -8.28 1.63 -11.03
CA PHE A 112 -9.10 2.75 -10.60
C PHE A 112 -10.08 3.21 -11.67
N LYS A 113 -9.69 3.23 -12.95
CA LYS A 113 -10.61 3.55 -14.06
C LYS A 113 -11.75 2.56 -14.16
N LYS A 114 -11.46 1.26 -14.03
CA LYS A 114 -12.48 0.20 -14.02
C LYS A 114 -13.42 0.31 -12.82
N ALA A 115 -12.93 0.77 -11.68
CA ALA A 115 -13.72 1.02 -10.48
C ALA A 115 -14.49 2.35 -10.54
N GLY A 116 -14.21 3.23 -11.51
CA GLY A 116 -14.81 4.56 -11.59
C GLY A 116 -14.28 5.56 -10.56
N THR A 117 -13.12 5.29 -9.94
CA THR A 117 -12.52 6.08 -8.85
C THR A 117 -11.20 6.73 -9.25
N TYR A 118 -10.87 6.75 -10.55
CA TYR A 118 -9.60 7.29 -11.03
C TYR A 118 -9.60 8.82 -10.99
N ASP A 119 -8.63 9.37 -10.27
CA ASP A 119 -8.24 10.78 -10.31
C ASP A 119 -6.76 10.87 -10.70
N GLU A 120 -6.45 11.60 -11.77
CA GLU A 120 -5.09 11.81 -12.29
C GLU A 120 -4.15 12.44 -11.25
N LYS A 121 -4.68 13.15 -10.25
CA LYS A 121 -3.90 13.77 -9.18
C LYS A 121 -3.67 12.86 -7.98
N SER A 122 -4.38 11.73 -7.92
CA SER A 122 -4.39 10.85 -6.74
C SER A 122 -3.30 9.78 -6.76
N CYS A 123 -2.82 9.34 -7.94
CA CYS A 123 -1.80 8.30 -8.06
C CYS A 123 -0.43 8.89 -8.39
N LEU A 124 0.51 8.80 -7.45
CA LEU A 124 1.87 9.34 -7.55
C LEU A 124 2.90 8.20 -7.60
N ALA A 125 3.96 8.44 -8.37
CA ALA A 125 5.10 7.55 -8.55
C ALA A 125 6.35 8.10 -7.84
#